data_AF-A0A4W5NCZ4-F1
#
_entry.id   AF-A0A4W5NCZ4-F1
#
_cell.length_a   1.000
_cell.length_b   1.000
_cell.length_c   1.000
_cell.angle_alpha   90.00
_cell.angle_beta   90.00
_cell.angle_gamma   90.00
#
_symmetry.space_group_name_H-M   'P 1'
#
loop_
_entity.id
_entity.type
_entity.pdbx_description
1 polymer ?
#
loop_
_entity_poly.entity_id
_entity_poly.type
_entity_poly.pdbx_seq_one_letter_code
_entity_poly.pdbx_strand_id
1 'polypeptide(L)'
;GEGDKEGLEEWTLFLRHCCPEGSWCPALGEVAFTGQLQKQSPKLCYYYLGFYIHSCPKMRYKGQYQPSDLLYPETYVFVPIEHCIPSLEQTHYARFNQEPDAGTEHGISYV
;
A
#
# COMPACT_ATOMS: atom_id res chain seq x y z
N GLY A 1 -1.03 -24.56 12.78
CA GLY A 1 -1.54 -24.71 11.42
C GLY A 1 -3.04 -24.76 11.52
N GLU A 2 -3.72 -23.68 11.11
CA GLU A 2 -5.16 -23.58 10.82
C GLU A 2 -5.50 -22.17 10.30
N GLY A 3 -4.67 -21.14 10.55
CA GLY A 3 -4.97 -19.74 10.20
C GLY A 3 -4.51 -19.22 8.81
N ASP A 4 -3.65 -19.94 8.09
CA ASP A 4 -3.04 -19.40 6.85
C ASP A 4 -3.90 -19.60 5.59
N LYS A 5 -4.95 -20.44 5.66
CA LYS A 5 -5.82 -20.72 4.51
C LYS A 5 -6.90 -19.66 4.34
N GLU A 6 -7.41 -19.12 5.44
CA GLU A 6 -8.46 -18.10 5.47
C GLU A 6 -7.98 -16.81 4.79
N GLY A 7 -6.77 -16.36 5.12
CA GLY A 7 -6.17 -15.18 4.49
C GLY A 7 -5.98 -15.35 2.97
N LEU A 8 -5.49 -16.50 2.49
CA LEU A 8 -5.26 -16.72 1.05
C LEU A 8 -6.58 -16.74 0.24
N GLU A 9 -7.66 -17.23 0.83
CA GLU A 9 -9.00 -17.24 0.22
C GLU A 9 -9.61 -15.84 0.18
N GLU A 10 -9.47 -15.05 1.26
CA GLU A 10 -9.86 -13.63 1.28
C GLU A 10 -9.08 -12.82 0.25
N TRP A 11 -7.76 -13.01 0.16
CA TRP A 11 -6.95 -12.41 -0.88
C TRP A 11 -7.50 -12.77 -2.26
N THR A 12 -7.73 -14.06 -2.55
CA THR A 12 -8.23 -14.55 -3.84
C THR A 12 -9.57 -13.93 -4.25
N LEU A 13 -10.51 -13.77 -3.31
CA LEU A 13 -11.79 -13.10 -3.55
C LEU A 13 -11.59 -11.61 -3.84
N PHE A 14 -10.67 -10.95 -3.11
CA PHE A 14 -10.25 -9.57 -3.36
C PHE A 14 -9.60 -9.40 -4.75
N LEU A 15 -8.77 -10.36 -5.17
CA LEU A 15 -8.12 -10.37 -6.50
C LEU A 15 -9.15 -10.31 -7.63
N ARG A 16 -10.26 -11.04 -7.48
CA ARG A 16 -11.34 -11.09 -8.49
C ARG A 16 -12.15 -9.79 -8.53
N HIS A 17 -12.19 -9.03 -7.44
CA HIS A 17 -12.88 -7.75 -7.36
C HIS A 17 -12.05 -6.60 -7.94
N CYS A 18 -10.73 -6.57 -7.71
CA CYS A 18 -9.87 -5.47 -8.14
C CYS A 18 -9.43 -5.49 -9.61
N CYS A 19 -9.43 -6.64 -10.28
CA CYS A 19 -9.12 -6.74 -11.71
C CYS A 19 -10.34 -7.31 -12.47
N PRO A 20 -11.45 -6.55 -12.65
CA PRO A 20 -12.57 -6.99 -13.48
C PRO A 20 -12.11 -7.00 -14.94
N GLU A 21 -12.30 -8.14 -15.60
CA GLU A 21 -12.00 -8.41 -17.02
C GLU A 21 -10.52 -8.53 -17.39
N GLY A 22 -9.97 -9.75 -17.30
CA GLY A 22 -8.85 -10.24 -18.13
C GLY A 22 -7.48 -9.57 -17.98
N SER A 23 -7.36 -8.55 -17.13
CA SER A 23 -6.08 -7.87 -16.87
C SER A 23 -5.25 -8.66 -15.88
N TRP A 24 -4.18 -9.29 -16.38
CA TRP A 24 -3.17 -9.90 -15.52
C TRP A 24 -2.45 -8.78 -14.77
N CYS A 25 -2.58 -8.77 -13.45
CA CYS A 25 -2.03 -7.76 -12.55
C CYS A 25 -0.72 -8.34 -11.94
N PRO A 26 0.50 -8.02 -12.45
CA PRO A 26 1.74 -8.67 -12.02
C PRO A 26 2.00 -8.55 -10.52
N ALA A 27 1.63 -7.40 -9.94
CA ALA A 27 1.73 -7.11 -8.52
C ALA A 27 1.04 -8.17 -7.64
N LEU A 28 -0.06 -8.76 -8.10
CA LEU A 28 -0.77 -9.80 -7.36
C LEU A 28 0.01 -11.11 -7.32
N GLY A 29 0.66 -11.47 -8.44
CA GLY A 29 1.56 -12.61 -8.48
C GLY A 29 2.75 -12.42 -7.55
N GLU A 30 3.29 -11.19 -7.48
CA GLU A 30 4.40 -10.84 -6.60
C GLU A 30 4.01 -10.87 -5.11
N VAL A 31 2.82 -10.39 -4.74
CA VAL A 31 2.27 -10.50 -3.37
C VAL A 31 2.08 -11.97 -2.97
N ALA A 32 1.45 -12.77 -3.84
CA ALA A 32 1.26 -14.20 -3.58
C ALA A 32 2.59 -14.95 -3.43
N PHE A 33 3.59 -14.59 -4.25
CA PHE A 33 4.93 -15.14 -4.16
C PHE A 33 5.63 -14.74 -2.85
N THR A 34 5.46 -13.49 -2.40
CA THR A 34 5.97 -13.03 -1.10
C THR A 34 5.42 -13.87 0.04
N GLY A 35 4.13 -14.21 0.03
CA GLY A 35 3.53 -15.12 1.02
C GLY A 35 4.10 -16.54 0.98
N GLN A 36 4.50 -17.05 -0.20
CA GLN A 36 5.20 -18.33 -0.28
C GLN A 36 6.61 -18.26 0.32
N LEU A 37 7.34 -17.16 0.06
CA LEU A 37 8.67 -16.93 0.60
C LEU A 37 8.65 -16.72 2.12
N GLN A 38 7.58 -16.14 2.67
CA GLN A 38 7.40 -15.97 4.11
C GLN A 38 7.52 -17.30 4.88
N LYS A 39 7.11 -18.42 4.27
CA LYS A 39 7.25 -19.78 4.85
C LYS A 39 8.71 -20.17 5.07
N GLN A 40 9.62 -19.66 4.25
CA GLN A 40 11.06 -19.90 4.36
C GLN A 40 11.73 -18.84 5.25
N SER A 41 11.27 -17.60 5.17
CA SER A 41 11.78 -16.49 5.96
C SER A 41 10.62 -15.65 6.51
N PRO A 42 10.24 -15.83 7.79
CA PRO A 42 9.13 -15.09 8.40
C PRO A 42 9.30 -13.57 8.40
N LYS A 43 10.53 -13.07 8.17
CA LYS A 43 10.85 -11.64 8.06
C LYS A 43 10.35 -11.01 6.76
N LEU A 44 10.03 -11.81 5.73
CA LEU A 44 9.55 -11.33 4.44
C LEU A 44 8.02 -11.31 4.41
N CYS A 45 7.42 -10.48 5.26
CA CYS A 45 5.98 -10.33 5.41
C CYS A 45 5.40 -9.12 4.66
N TYR A 46 6.25 -8.26 4.09
CA TYR A 46 5.83 -7.04 3.40
C TYR A 46 6.30 -7.05 1.95
N TYR A 47 5.40 -6.65 1.04
CA TYR A 47 5.70 -6.47 -0.37
C TYR A 47 5.60 -4.99 -0.74
N TYR A 48 6.66 -4.45 -1.35
CA TYR A 48 6.72 -3.04 -1.73
C TYR A 48 6.08 -2.80 -3.10
N LEU A 49 4.90 -2.16 -3.12
CA LEU A 49 4.10 -1.91 -4.33
C LEU A 49 4.57 -0.71 -5.18
N GLY A 50 5.57 0.04 -4.70
CA GLY A 50 6.09 1.27 -5.30
C GLY A 50 5.46 2.55 -4.74
N PHE A 51 5.82 3.70 -5.33
CA PHE A 51 5.27 5.01 -4.96
C PHE A 51 3.79 5.11 -5.28
N TYR A 52 3.00 5.60 -4.32
CA TYR A 52 1.58 5.85 -4.51
C TYR A 52 1.33 7.26 -5.05
N ILE A 53 0.67 7.33 -6.22
CA ILE A 53 0.22 8.58 -6.84
C ILE A 53 -1.30 8.50 -6.96
N HIS A 54 -2.01 9.26 -6.12
CA HIS A 54 -3.46 9.15 -5.98
C HIS A 54 -4.22 9.48 -7.28
N SER A 55 -3.71 10.43 -8.08
CA SER A 55 -4.29 10.81 -9.37
C SER A 55 -4.15 9.73 -10.45
N CYS A 56 -3.24 8.75 -10.28
CA CYS A 56 -3.01 7.69 -11.25
C CYS A 56 -3.97 6.50 -11.02
N PRO A 57 -4.83 6.14 -11.99
CA PRO A 57 -5.74 5.00 -11.86
C PRO A 57 -5.01 3.68 -11.54
N LYS A 58 -3.79 3.51 -12.07
CA LYS A 58 -2.97 2.33 -11.83
C LYS A 58 -2.56 2.17 -10.37
N MET A 59 -2.22 3.27 -9.70
CA MET A 59 -1.86 3.21 -8.29
C MET A 59 -3.08 3.16 -7.39
N ARG A 60 -4.20 3.79 -7.81
CA ARG A 60 -5.47 3.75 -7.07
C ARG A 60 -5.96 2.31 -6.88
N TYR A 61 -5.97 1.46 -7.93
CA TYR A 61 -6.39 0.06 -7.76
C TYR A 61 -5.39 -0.74 -6.91
N LYS A 62 -4.08 -0.48 -7.01
CA LYS A 62 -3.07 -1.16 -6.17
C LYS A 62 -3.25 -0.81 -4.69
N GLY A 63 -3.65 0.43 -4.40
CA GLY A 63 -3.97 0.87 -3.05
C GLY A 63 -5.22 0.23 -2.46
N GLN A 64 -6.03 -0.47 -3.28
CA GLN A 64 -7.16 -1.22 -2.75
C GLN A 64 -6.72 -2.53 -2.10
N TYR A 65 -5.55 -3.10 -2.42
CA TYR A 65 -5.07 -4.35 -1.82
C TYR A 65 -5.03 -4.23 -0.29
N GLN A 66 -5.78 -5.06 0.46
CA GLN A 66 -5.85 -4.95 1.91
C GLN A 66 -5.18 -6.13 2.63
N PRO A 67 -4.32 -5.89 3.63
CA PRO A 67 -3.90 -4.58 4.16
C PRO A 67 -2.88 -3.85 3.27
N SER A 68 -2.97 -2.52 3.19
CA SER A 68 -1.96 -1.64 2.57
C SER A 68 -1.65 -0.40 3.40
N ASP A 69 -0.36 -0.09 3.51
CA ASP A 69 0.15 1.12 4.16
C ASP A 69 0.92 2.01 3.19
N LEU A 70 0.86 3.32 3.43
CA LEU A 70 1.68 4.32 2.74
C LEU A 70 2.80 4.80 3.66
N LEU A 71 4.03 4.80 3.14
CA LEU A 71 5.17 5.40 3.81
C LEU A 71 5.15 6.93 3.64
N TYR A 72 5.14 7.65 4.75
CA TYR A 72 5.30 9.10 4.73
C TYR A 72 6.79 9.46 4.57
N PRO A 73 7.17 10.28 3.57
CA PRO A 73 8.59 10.52 3.25
C PRO A 73 9.33 11.35 4.29
N GLU A 74 8.64 12.22 5.03
CA GLU A 74 9.31 13.11 6.01
C GLU A 74 9.58 12.39 7.34
N THR A 75 8.70 11.47 7.77
CA THR A 75 8.79 10.81 9.10
C THR A 75 9.14 9.33 9.02
N TYR A 76 9.13 8.75 7.82
CA TYR A 76 9.32 7.32 7.58
C TYR A 76 8.34 6.42 8.36
N VAL A 77 7.14 6.95 8.65
CA VAL A 77 6.06 6.21 9.29
C VAL A 77 5.14 5.61 8.23
N PHE A 78 4.78 4.33 8.41
CA PHE A 78 3.75 3.66 7.62
C PHE A 78 2.38 3.96 8.20
N VAL A 79 1.46 4.44 7.36
CA VAL A 79 0.09 4.80 7.72
C VAL A 79 -0.88 4.01 6.85
N PRO A 80 -1.95 3.39 7.41
CA PRO A 80 -2.95 2.70 6.63
C PRO A 80 -3.52 3.57 5.53
N ILE A 81 -3.62 3.04 4.31
CA ILE A 81 -4.02 3.83 3.14
C ILE A 81 -5.42 4.42 3.31
N GLU A 82 -6.31 3.74 4.03
CA GLU A 82 -7.68 4.20 4.32
C GLU A 82 -7.71 5.54 5.06
N HIS A 83 -6.73 5.80 5.93
CA HIS A 83 -6.59 7.09 6.62
C HIS A 83 -6.00 8.17 5.71
N CYS A 84 -5.26 7.77 4.67
CA CYS A 84 -4.61 8.69 3.74
C CYS A 84 -5.57 9.17 2.64
N ILE A 85 -6.47 8.30 2.15
CA ILE A 85 -7.39 8.60 1.04
C ILE A 85 -8.17 9.92 1.22
N PRO A 86 -8.82 10.20 2.38
CA PRO A 86 -9.61 11.42 2.54
C PRO A 86 -8.85 12.72 2.32
N SER A 87 -7.55 12.74 2.64
CA SER A 87 -6.73 13.95 2.46
C SER A 87 -6.13 14.03 1.04
N LEU A 88 -5.88 12.87 0.41
CA LEU A 88 -5.40 12.78 -0.98
C LEU A 88 -6.48 13.13 -2.01
N GLU A 89 -7.76 12.95 -1.69
CA GLU A 89 -8.87 13.42 -2.52
C GLU A 89 -9.00 14.96 -2.50
N GLN A 90 -8.51 15.62 -1.45
CA GLN A 90 -8.56 17.09 -1.31
C GLN A 90 -7.35 17.80 -1.91
N THR A 91 -6.18 17.15 -1.88
CA THR A 91 -4.89 17.77 -2.24
C THR A 91 -4.00 16.77 -2.99
N HIS A 92 -3.18 17.26 -3.93
CA HIS A 92 -2.24 16.39 -4.66
C HIS A 92 -1.11 15.84 -3.78
N TYR A 93 -0.90 16.46 -2.62
CA TYR A 93 0.03 16.04 -1.57
C TYR A 93 -0.62 16.32 -0.22
N ALA A 94 -0.75 15.29 0.60
CA ALA A 94 -1.34 15.39 1.93
C ALA A 94 -0.35 14.96 3.01
N ARG A 95 -0.32 15.72 4.11
CA ARG A 95 0.40 15.36 5.33
C ARG A 95 -0.53 14.59 6.24
N PHE A 96 -0.15 13.38 6.62
CA PHE A 96 -0.96 12.51 7.49
C PHE A 96 -0.41 12.42 8.92
N ASN A 97 0.75 13.03 9.18
CA ASN A 97 1.37 13.02 10.49
C ASN A 97 0.65 13.98 11.45
N GLN A 98 0.35 13.52 12.66
CA GLN A 98 -0.28 14.31 13.72
C GLN A 98 0.73 15.04 14.61
N GLU A 99 2.04 14.81 14.44
CA GLU A 99 3.06 15.54 15.19
C GLU A 99 3.18 16.99 14.66
N PRO A 100 3.01 18.01 15.52
CA PRO A 100 3.29 19.39 15.15
C PRO A 100 4.83 19.55 15.05
N ASP A 101 5.30 19.84 13.84
CA ASP A 101 6.69 20.23 13.53
C ASP A 101 7.80 19.33 14.12
N ALA A 102 8.01 18.18 13.50
CA ALA A 102 9.34 17.57 13.47
C ALA A 102 9.92 17.75 12.04
N GLY A 103 10.47 18.94 11.76
CA GLY A 103 11.32 19.13 10.59
C GLY A 103 11.08 20.35 9.71
N THR A 104 10.69 21.51 10.25
CA THR A 104 11.11 22.78 9.66
C THR A 104 12.61 22.97 9.93
N GLU A 105 13.48 22.25 9.22
CA GLU A 105 14.87 22.70 9.11
C GLU A 105 15.48 22.61 7.71
N HIS A 106 14.99 21.81 6.76
CA HIS A 106 15.46 21.90 5.36
C HIS A 106 14.29 22.10 4.41
N GLY A 107 13.95 23.38 4.19
CA GLY A 107 13.03 23.80 3.14
C GLY A 107 13.54 23.32 1.78
N ILE A 108 12.88 22.30 1.23
CA ILE A 108 12.90 22.06 -0.20
C ILE A 108 11.50 22.43 -0.69
N SER A 109 11.38 23.68 -1.14
CA SER A 109 10.26 24.11 -1.97
C SER A 109 10.34 23.32 -3.27
N TYR A 110 9.34 22.51 -3.58
CA TYR A 110 9.13 22.06 -4.95
C TYR A 110 8.72 23.29 -5.77
N VAL A 111 9.65 23.81 -6.56
CA VAL A 111 9.36 24.66 -7.72
C VAL A 111 8.82 23.81 -8.86
#